data_AF-A0A0K9Q6G2-F1
#
_entry.id   AF-A0A0K9Q6G2-F1
#
_cell.length_a   1.000
_cell.length_b   1.000
_cell.length_c   1.000
_cell.angle_alpha   90.00
_cell.angle_beta   90.00
_cell.angle_gamma   90.00
#
_symmetry.space_group_name_H-M   'P 1'
#
loop_
_entity.id
_entity.type
_entity.pdbx_description
1 polymer ?
#
loop_
_entity_poly.entity_id
_entity_poly.type
_entity_poly.pdbx_seq_one_letter_code
_entity_poly.pdbx_strand_id
1 'polypeptide(L)'
;MATFVSFPSSIRCRHRSYQTQTLIFQATGLLRPSPHFTLSFDRRSRPSLVMSAQSVPSTAADVIGLVESTTTPSRVGQVKRTTKETDVQVIVNLDGTGQSDCNTGIPFLDHMLDQLASHGLLDLNIKASGDTHIDDHHTNEDIALAIGTALLQALGDRKGIYRFGNFSAPLDEAAVNVILDLSGRPHLNFDMDIPTQRVGNYDTQLVEHFFQSLVNTSGMTLHIKLLAGKNSHHIIEATFKAFARALRQAIEYDPRRLGSVPSSKGVLSRS
;
A
#
# COMPACT_ATOMS: atom_id res chain seq x y z
N MET A 1 37.46 -8.08 48.12
CA MET A 1 37.77 -6.76 47.53
C MET A 1 36.69 -6.46 46.51
N ALA A 2 35.68 -5.68 46.91
CA ALA A 2 34.57 -5.26 46.06
C ALA A 2 34.57 -3.73 46.05
N THR A 3 34.84 -3.14 44.90
CA THR A 3 34.96 -1.69 44.71
C THR A 3 33.57 -1.12 44.45
N PHE A 4 33.01 -0.42 45.44
CA PHE A 4 31.82 0.41 45.30
C PHE A 4 32.20 1.70 44.56
N VAL A 5 31.51 1.99 43.44
CA VAL A 5 31.59 3.28 42.75
C VAL A 5 30.29 4.03 43.00
N SER A 6 30.39 5.13 43.74
CA SER A 6 29.29 6.05 44.07
C SER A 6 29.13 7.09 42.96
N PHE A 7 27.91 7.30 42.46
CA PHE A 7 27.58 8.44 41.59
C PHE A 7 26.80 9.50 42.38
N PRO A 8 27.12 10.80 42.26
CA PRO A 8 26.33 11.84 42.89
C PRO A 8 25.09 12.16 42.05
N SER A 9 23.95 12.13 42.72
CA SER A 9 22.66 12.64 42.29
C SER A 9 22.59 14.16 42.51
N SER A 10 22.36 14.94 41.45
CA SER A 10 21.67 16.25 41.51
C SER A 10 21.64 16.95 40.15
N ILE A 11 20.46 16.96 39.51
CA ILE A 11 20.14 17.98 38.48
C ILE A 11 18.92 18.74 38.97
N ARG A 12 19.14 20.01 39.30
CA ARG A 12 18.14 21.00 39.68
C ARG A 12 17.25 21.34 38.49
N CYS A 13 15.95 21.25 38.70
CA CYS A 13 14.94 21.88 37.87
C CYS A 13 15.06 23.40 38.00
N ARG A 14 15.33 24.13 36.90
CA ARG A 14 15.24 25.59 36.85
C ARG A 14 14.01 25.99 36.05
N HIS A 15 13.04 26.59 36.74
CA HIS A 15 12.00 27.43 36.16
C HIS A 15 12.65 28.52 35.30
N ARG A 16 12.23 28.63 34.03
CA ARG A 16 12.47 29.83 33.22
C ARG A 16 11.12 30.45 32.89
N SER A 17 10.97 31.66 33.40
CA SER A 17 9.88 32.61 33.22
C SER A 17 9.76 33.06 31.77
N TYR A 18 8.50 33.19 31.32
CA TYR A 18 8.10 33.74 30.03
C TYR A 18 8.57 35.20 29.88
N GLN A 19 9.23 35.51 28.77
CA GLN A 19 9.38 36.89 28.28
C GLN A 19 8.62 37.01 26.96
N THR A 20 7.54 37.78 26.99
CA THR A 20 6.84 38.31 25.82
C THR A 20 7.70 39.41 25.18
N GLN A 21 8.19 39.18 23.97
CA GLN A 21 8.76 40.22 23.12
C GLN A 21 7.67 40.78 22.21
N THR A 22 7.41 42.08 22.35
CA THR A 22 6.60 42.88 21.43
C THR A 22 7.45 43.21 20.20
N LEU A 23 7.13 42.62 19.05
CA LEU A 23 7.70 42.98 17.75
C LEU A 23 6.91 44.15 17.15
N ILE A 24 7.55 45.31 17.08
CA ILE A 24 7.08 46.48 16.32
C ILE A 24 7.53 46.27 14.87
N PHE A 25 6.57 46.09 13.95
CA PHE A 25 6.85 46.15 12.51
C PHE A 25 6.61 47.56 12.00
N GLN A 26 7.68 48.21 11.51
CA GLN A 26 7.59 49.42 10.70
C GLN A 26 7.08 49.04 9.30
N ALA A 27 5.95 49.63 8.90
CA ALA A 27 5.42 49.52 7.56
C ALA A 27 6.00 50.66 6.69
N THR A 28 6.87 50.31 5.75
CA THR A 28 7.24 51.18 4.61
C THR A 28 6.54 50.65 3.37
N GLY A 29 5.78 51.53 2.72
CA GLY A 29 4.76 51.19 1.73
C GLY A 29 5.25 50.78 0.35
N LEU A 30 4.31 50.22 -0.42
CA LEU A 30 4.15 50.39 -1.86
C LEU A 30 2.68 50.08 -2.20
N LEU A 31 2.00 51.09 -2.71
CA LEU A 31 0.57 51.14 -3.02
C LEU A 31 0.24 50.35 -4.31
N ARG A 32 -0.86 49.61 -4.29
CA ARG A 32 -1.67 49.28 -5.48
C ARG A 32 -3.16 49.50 -5.16
N PRO A 33 -3.97 49.95 -6.14
CA PRO A 33 -5.19 50.69 -5.86
C PRO A 33 -6.37 49.78 -5.49
N SER A 34 -7.12 50.22 -4.49
CA SER A 34 -8.45 49.72 -4.14
C SER A 34 -9.50 50.41 -5.03
N PRO A 35 -10.63 49.76 -5.35
CA PRO A 35 -11.68 50.40 -6.14
C PRO A 35 -12.33 51.52 -5.32
N HIS A 36 -12.34 52.72 -5.89
CA HIS A 36 -13.05 53.88 -5.36
C HIS A 36 -14.57 53.65 -5.44
N PHE A 37 -15.24 53.65 -4.29
CA PHE A 37 -16.68 53.88 -4.21
C PHE A 37 -16.93 55.37 -3.98
N THR A 38 -17.53 56.03 -4.96
CA THR A 38 -17.97 57.43 -4.86
C THR A 38 -19.39 57.44 -4.30
N LEU A 39 -19.56 57.94 -3.07
CA LEU A 39 -20.88 58.26 -2.52
C LEU A 39 -21.23 59.71 -2.92
N SER A 40 -22.12 59.87 -3.91
CA SER A 40 -22.78 61.15 -4.16
C SER A 40 -24.05 61.23 -3.32
N PHE A 41 -24.16 62.29 -2.52
CA PHE A 41 -25.39 62.66 -1.82
C PHE A 41 -26.08 63.73 -2.65
N ASP A 42 -27.14 63.37 -3.39
CA ASP A 42 -28.03 64.35 -4.00
C ASP A 42 -29.31 64.48 -3.15
N ARG A 43 -29.47 65.69 -2.57
CA ARG A 43 -30.69 66.12 -1.90
C ARG A 43 -31.62 66.69 -2.97
N ARG A 44 -32.53 65.85 -3.49
CA ARG A 44 -33.92 66.16 -3.94
C ARG A 44 -34.31 65.25 -5.10
N SER A 45 -34.89 64.10 -4.79
CA SER A 45 -35.95 63.43 -5.54
C SER A 45 -36.16 62.06 -4.91
N ARG A 46 -37.42 61.69 -4.65
CA ARG A 46 -37.76 60.35 -4.12
C ARG A 46 -37.63 59.34 -5.27
N PRO A 47 -36.81 58.29 -5.17
CA PRO A 47 -36.95 57.14 -6.05
C PRO A 47 -37.85 56.10 -5.37
N SER A 48 -38.84 55.62 -6.12
CA SER A 48 -39.64 54.45 -5.78
C SER A 48 -38.76 53.21 -5.66
N LEU A 49 -38.90 52.48 -4.55
CA LEU A 49 -38.23 51.21 -4.30
C LEU A 49 -38.88 50.14 -5.18
N VAL A 50 -38.30 49.83 -6.34
CA VAL A 50 -38.62 48.60 -7.08
C VAL A 50 -37.65 47.52 -6.62
N MET A 51 -38.06 46.70 -5.66
CA MET A 51 -37.34 45.47 -5.34
C MET A 51 -37.56 44.49 -6.51
N SER A 52 -36.56 44.34 -7.37
CA SER A 52 -36.42 43.13 -8.17
C SER A 52 -35.91 42.04 -7.24
N ALA A 53 -36.82 41.18 -6.79
CA ALA A 53 -36.47 39.95 -6.09
C ALA A 53 -35.81 39.00 -7.08
N GLN A 54 -34.48 39.02 -7.16
CA GLN A 54 -33.77 37.86 -7.69
C GLN A 54 -33.86 36.76 -6.64
N SER A 55 -34.57 35.70 -7.01
CA SER A 55 -34.85 34.53 -6.21
C SER A 55 -33.55 33.88 -5.72
N VAL A 56 -33.36 33.88 -4.40
CA VAL A 56 -32.45 32.94 -3.75
C VAL A 56 -33.04 31.54 -3.93
N PRO A 57 -32.30 30.54 -4.45
CA PRO A 57 -32.81 29.18 -4.52
C PRO A 57 -33.05 28.70 -3.09
N SER A 58 -34.31 28.38 -2.79
CA SER A 58 -34.82 28.10 -1.44
C SER A 58 -35.14 26.62 -1.22
N THR A 59 -34.52 25.73 -1.98
CA THR A 59 -34.71 24.29 -1.81
C THR A 59 -33.37 23.59 -1.69
N ALA A 60 -33.29 22.64 -0.76
CA ALA A 60 -32.16 21.75 -0.54
C ALA A 60 -31.85 20.82 -1.74
N ALA A 61 -32.51 21.03 -2.89
CA ALA A 61 -32.41 20.21 -4.09
C ALA A 61 -31.36 20.71 -5.10
N ASP A 62 -30.90 21.97 -5.00
CA ASP A 62 -29.94 22.55 -5.95
C ASP A 62 -28.46 22.41 -5.53
N VAL A 63 -28.18 21.76 -4.40
CA VAL A 63 -26.81 21.48 -3.92
C VAL A 63 -26.36 20.04 -4.21
N ILE A 64 -27.21 19.21 -4.83
CA ILE A 64 -26.94 17.79 -5.14
C ILE A 64 -26.48 17.63 -6.60
N GLY A 65 -25.64 18.54 -7.08
CA GLY A 65 -24.99 18.44 -8.38
C GLY A 65 -23.50 18.64 -8.21
N LEU A 66 -22.69 17.70 -8.72
CA LEU A 66 -21.23 17.68 -8.68
C LEU A 66 -20.58 16.99 -7.47
N VAL A 67 -21.02 15.77 -7.17
CA VAL A 67 -20.05 14.73 -6.79
C VAL A 67 -19.94 13.80 -7.99
N GLU A 68 -19.24 14.25 -9.03
CA GLU A 68 -18.66 13.29 -9.97
C GLU A 68 -17.72 12.42 -9.13
N SER A 69 -18.10 11.16 -8.91
CA SER A 69 -17.15 10.17 -8.44
C SER A 69 -16.08 10.10 -9.54
N THR A 70 -14.95 10.76 -9.31
CA THR A 70 -13.76 10.57 -10.14
C THR A 70 -13.28 9.15 -9.89
N THR A 71 -13.90 8.19 -10.59
CA THR A 71 -13.55 6.78 -10.53
C THR A 71 -12.17 6.69 -11.17
N THR A 72 -11.13 6.73 -10.34
CA THR A 72 -9.76 6.53 -10.82
C THR A 72 -9.72 5.14 -11.47
N PRO A 73 -9.17 5.02 -12.70
CA PRO A 73 -9.11 3.71 -13.35
C PRO A 73 -8.36 2.72 -12.46
N SER A 74 -8.92 1.52 -12.31
CA SER A 74 -8.39 0.45 -11.46
C SER A 74 -6.98 0.06 -11.88
N ARG A 75 -6.08 -0.14 -10.93
CA ARG A 75 -4.70 -0.57 -11.20
C ARG A 75 -4.66 -2.07 -11.45
N VAL A 76 -4.62 -2.45 -12.73
CA VAL A 76 -4.67 -3.85 -13.17
C VAL A 76 -3.42 -4.21 -13.96
N GLY A 77 -2.84 -5.38 -13.66
CA GLY A 77 -1.76 -5.99 -14.41
C GLY A 77 -2.19 -7.33 -14.98
N GLN A 78 -1.75 -7.65 -16.19
CA GLN A 78 -2.10 -8.89 -16.89
C GLN A 78 -0.90 -9.49 -17.59
N VAL A 79 -0.64 -10.76 -17.30
CA VAL A 79 0.51 -11.50 -17.84
C VAL A 79 0.02 -12.82 -18.39
N LYS A 80 0.48 -13.16 -19.59
CA LYS A 80 0.45 -14.53 -20.12
C LYS A 80 1.88 -14.96 -20.39
N ARG A 81 2.27 -16.13 -19.90
CA ARG A 81 3.60 -16.70 -20.04
C ARG A 81 3.46 -18.18 -20.38
N THR A 82 4.08 -18.61 -21.47
CA THR A 82 4.02 -20.00 -21.94
C THR A 82 5.44 -20.49 -22.22
N THR A 83 5.79 -21.66 -21.68
CA THR A 83 7.05 -22.37 -21.92
C THR A 83 6.75 -23.80 -22.39
N LYS A 84 7.76 -24.68 -22.40
CA LYS A 84 7.56 -26.11 -22.61
C LYS A 84 7.07 -26.83 -21.36
N GLU A 85 7.24 -26.22 -20.19
CA GLU A 85 6.93 -26.78 -18.88
C GLU A 85 5.56 -26.30 -18.39
N THR A 86 5.21 -25.03 -18.66
CA THR A 86 3.99 -24.40 -18.13
C THR A 86 3.28 -23.48 -19.13
N ASP A 87 1.96 -23.29 -18.96
CA ASP A 87 1.17 -22.19 -19.54
C ASP A 87 0.42 -21.47 -18.42
N VAL A 88 0.77 -20.20 -18.17
CA VAL A 88 0.32 -19.41 -17.03
C VAL A 88 -0.32 -18.11 -17.50
N GLN A 89 -1.53 -17.84 -17.03
CA GLN A 89 -2.24 -16.58 -17.17
C GLN A 89 -2.55 -16.00 -15.80
N VAL A 90 -2.20 -14.74 -15.58
CA VAL A 90 -2.42 -14.00 -14.33
C VAL A 90 -3.04 -12.64 -14.64
N ILE A 91 -4.10 -12.30 -13.92
CA ILE A 91 -4.66 -10.94 -13.82
C ILE A 91 -4.71 -10.57 -12.34
N VAL A 92 -4.16 -9.41 -12.00
CA VAL A 92 -4.19 -8.84 -10.64
C VAL A 92 -4.79 -7.46 -10.68
N ASN A 93 -5.84 -7.21 -9.89
CA ASN A 93 -6.36 -5.89 -9.60
C ASN A 93 -5.92 -5.45 -8.19
N LEU A 94 -5.15 -4.37 -8.10
CA LEU A 94 -4.68 -3.83 -6.82
C LEU A 94 -5.78 -3.09 -6.04
N ASP A 95 -6.80 -2.61 -6.75
CA ASP A 95 -7.93 -1.85 -6.19
C ASP A 95 -9.19 -2.73 -6.14
N GLY A 96 -9.00 -3.99 -5.75
CA GLY A 96 -10.04 -5.02 -5.79
C GLY A 96 -10.93 -5.07 -4.55
N THR A 97 -11.66 -6.18 -4.47
CA THR A 97 -12.59 -6.49 -3.36
C THR A 97 -12.22 -7.78 -2.64
N GLY A 98 -11.16 -8.47 -3.10
CA GLY A 98 -10.71 -9.73 -2.53
C GLY A 98 -11.28 -10.96 -3.25
N GLN A 99 -11.74 -10.82 -4.49
CA GLN A 99 -12.21 -11.96 -5.28
C GLN A 99 -11.03 -12.81 -5.75
N SER A 100 -11.20 -14.13 -5.71
CA SER A 100 -10.19 -15.08 -6.16
C SER A 100 -10.82 -16.09 -7.10
N ASP A 101 -10.21 -16.25 -8.27
CA ASP A 101 -10.48 -17.31 -9.23
C ASP A 101 -9.14 -17.94 -9.65
N CYS A 102 -8.55 -18.70 -8.72
CA CYS A 102 -7.28 -19.38 -8.90
C CYS A 102 -7.48 -20.86 -9.22
N ASN A 103 -6.88 -21.31 -10.31
CA ASN A 103 -6.76 -22.72 -10.68
C ASN A 103 -5.34 -22.96 -11.19
N THR A 104 -4.46 -23.35 -10.27
CA THR A 104 -3.03 -23.53 -10.55
C THR A 104 -2.63 -24.97 -10.85
N GLY A 105 -3.51 -25.92 -10.56
CA GLY A 105 -3.18 -27.35 -10.52
C GLY A 105 -2.50 -27.79 -9.21
N ILE A 106 -2.23 -26.86 -8.29
CA ILE A 106 -1.62 -27.12 -6.97
C ILE A 106 -2.61 -26.65 -5.89
N PRO A 107 -3.46 -27.55 -5.33
CA PRO A 107 -4.58 -27.14 -4.47
C PRO A 107 -4.19 -26.34 -3.22
N PHE A 108 -3.02 -26.63 -2.63
CA PHE A 108 -2.55 -25.88 -1.46
C PHE A 108 -2.10 -24.46 -1.84
N LEU A 109 -1.50 -24.27 -3.03
CA LEU A 109 -1.14 -22.95 -3.54
C LEU A 109 -2.40 -22.15 -3.88
N ASP A 110 -3.43 -22.76 -4.46
CA ASP A 110 -4.74 -22.12 -4.68
C ASP A 110 -5.29 -21.55 -3.36
N HIS A 111 -5.29 -22.35 -2.29
CA HIS A 111 -5.71 -21.90 -0.95
C HIS A 111 -4.85 -20.73 -0.42
N MET A 112 -3.55 -20.72 -0.68
CA MET A 112 -2.67 -19.61 -0.29
C MET A 112 -2.94 -18.33 -1.09
N LEU A 113 -3.24 -18.45 -2.39
CA LEU A 113 -3.62 -17.32 -3.24
C LEU A 113 -4.98 -16.75 -2.83
N ASP A 114 -5.90 -17.57 -2.35
CA ASP A 114 -7.16 -17.10 -1.76
C ASP A 114 -6.92 -16.23 -0.52
N GLN A 115 -5.94 -16.58 0.32
CA GLN A 115 -5.56 -15.75 1.46
C GLN A 115 -4.97 -14.40 1.01
N LEU A 116 -4.16 -14.42 -0.06
CA LEU A 116 -3.60 -13.22 -0.67
C LEU A 116 -4.70 -12.28 -1.18
N ALA A 117 -5.68 -12.81 -1.91
CA ALA A 117 -6.83 -12.04 -2.39
C ALA A 117 -7.64 -11.48 -1.22
N SER A 118 -8.12 -12.36 -0.32
CA SER A 118 -9.05 -12.00 0.75
C SER A 118 -8.48 -10.97 1.72
N HIS A 119 -7.24 -11.14 2.16
CA HIS A 119 -6.63 -10.23 3.14
C HIS A 119 -5.96 -9.01 2.50
N GLY A 120 -5.55 -9.12 1.23
CA GLY A 120 -5.00 -8.02 0.46
C GLY A 120 -6.07 -7.10 -0.15
N LEU A 121 -7.32 -7.58 -0.25
CA LEU A 121 -8.37 -7.00 -1.11
C LEU A 121 -7.91 -6.85 -2.56
N LEU A 122 -7.15 -7.84 -3.04
CA LEU A 122 -6.77 -7.95 -4.43
C LEU A 122 -7.80 -8.81 -5.14
N ASP A 123 -8.16 -8.45 -6.38
CA ASP A 123 -8.87 -9.42 -7.23
C ASP A 123 -7.84 -10.20 -8.04
N LEU A 124 -7.87 -11.54 -7.93
CA LEU A 124 -6.95 -12.45 -8.58
C LEU A 124 -7.70 -13.35 -9.56
N ASN A 125 -7.26 -13.40 -10.81
CA ASN A 125 -7.64 -14.44 -11.76
C ASN A 125 -6.36 -15.13 -12.24
N ILE A 126 -6.18 -16.39 -11.86
CA ILE A 126 -4.96 -17.15 -12.14
C ILE A 126 -5.34 -18.50 -12.71
N LYS A 127 -4.84 -18.78 -13.92
CA LYS A 127 -4.98 -20.09 -14.58
C LYS A 127 -3.60 -20.59 -14.92
N ALA A 128 -3.26 -21.79 -14.49
CA ALA A 128 -2.02 -22.44 -14.86
C ALA A 128 -2.25 -23.90 -15.24
N SER A 129 -1.49 -24.36 -16.22
CA SER A 129 -1.24 -25.77 -16.46
C SER A 129 0.27 -25.97 -16.53
N GLY A 130 0.75 -27.08 -15.99
CA GLY A 130 2.17 -27.39 -16.00
C GLY A 130 2.45 -28.85 -15.75
N ASP A 131 3.73 -29.21 -15.77
CA ASP A 131 4.26 -30.55 -15.65
C ASP A 131 4.28 -31.10 -14.21
N THR A 132 3.19 -30.91 -13.45
CA THR A 132 2.99 -31.37 -12.05
C THR A 132 3.17 -32.88 -11.82
N HIS A 133 3.20 -33.67 -12.90
CA HIS A 133 3.53 -35.10 -12.87
C HIS A 133 5.03 -35.38 -12.67
N ILE A 134 5.90 -34.39 -12.92
CA ILE A 134 7.32 -34.40 -12.57
C ILE A 134 7.46 -33.95 -11.11
N ASP A 135 7.12 -32.69 -10.85
CA ASP A 135 6.90 -32.09 -9.53
C ASP A 135 6.16 -30.75 -9.66
N ASP A 136 5.86 -30.11 -8.54
CA ASP A 136 5.15 -28.82 -8.50
C ASP A 136 6.07 -27.60 -8.80
N HIS A 137 7.37 -27.81 -9.02
CA HIS A 137 8.39 -26.75 -8.99
C HIS A 137 8.19 -25.71 -10.10
N HIS A 138 8.20 -26.15 -11.36
CA HIS A 138 8.06 -25.25 -12.50
C HIS A 138 6.73 -24.49 -12.46
N THR A 139 5.65 -25.19 -12.11
CA THR A 139 4.32 -24.59 -12.01
C THR A 139 4.29 -23.51 -10.91
N ASN A 140 4.77 -23.81 -9.70
CA ASN A 140 4.85 -22.86 -8.59
C ASN A 140 5.72 -21.64 -8.92
N GLU A 141 6.92 -21.87 -9.48
CA GLU A 141 7.84 -20.81 -9.87
C GLU A 141 7.22 -19.88 -10.91
N ASP A 142 6.68 -20.44 -11.99
CA ASP A 142 6.19 -19.66 -13.13
C ASP A 142 4.94 -18.86 -12.80
N ILE A 143 4.09 -19.38 -11.90
CA ILE A 143 2.98 -18.62 -11.30
C ILE A 143 3.53 -17.42 -10.53
N ALA A 144 4.53 -17.63 -9.67
CA ALA A 144 5.12 -16.53 -8.88
C ALA A 144 5.78 -15.46 -9.77
N LEU A 145 6.49 -15.86 -10.81
CA LEU A 145 7.09 -14.95 -11.81
C LEU A 145 6.01 -14.13 -12.55
N ALA A 146 4.90 -14.77 -12.93
CA ALA A 146 3.79 -14.11 -13.60
C ALA A 146 3.06 -13.14 -12.66
N ILE A 147 2.81 -13.53 -11.40
CA ILE A 147 2.24 -12.65 -10.37
C ILE A 147 3.14 -11.44 -10.14
N GLY A 148 4.44 -11.64 -9.92
CA GLY A 148 5.34 -10.51 -9.67
C GLY A 148 5.41 -9.55 -10.86
N THR A 149 5.36 -10.07 -12.09
CA THR A 149 5.27 -9.23 -13.31
C THR A 149 3.95 -8.49 -13.41
N ALA A 150 2.81 -9.12 -13.09
CA ALA A 150 1.51 -8.47 -13.06
C ALA A 150 1.45 -7.36 -12.00
N LEU A 151 2.01 -7.59 -10.81
CA LEU A 151 2.15 -6.57 -9.77
C LEU A 151 2.99 -5.38 -10.26
N LEU A 152 4.10 -5.63 -10.94
CA LEU A 152 4.94 -4.57 -11.51
C LEU A 152 4.17 -3.72 -12.52
N GLN A 153 3.41 -4.35 -13.42
CA GLN A 153 2.58 -3.65 -14.40
C GLN A 153 1.50 -2.80 -13.72
N ALA A 154 0.77 -3.40 -12.78
CA ALA A 154 -0.33 -2.74 -12.06
C ALA A 154 0.16 -1.54 -11.21
N LEU A 155 1.38 -1.63 -10.67
CA LEU A 155 2.00 -0.56 -9.88
C LEU A 155 2.42 0.66 -10.72
N GLY A 156 2.62 0.50 -12.03
CA GLY A 156 3.03 1.58 -12.92
C GLY A 156 4.26 2.34 -12.43
N ASP A 157 4.13 3.67 -12.32
CA ASP A 157 5.21 4.56 -11.87
C ASP A 157 5.34 4.68 -10.33
N ARG A 158 4.54 3.92 -9.57
CA ARG A 158 4.57 3.84 -8.10
C ARG A 158 4.38 5.19 -7.41
N LYS A 159 3.70 6.13 -8.06
CA LYS A 159 3.39 7.44 -7.48
C LYS A 159 2.25 7.37 -6.48
N GLY A 160 2.34 8.20 -5.46
CA GLY A 160 1.26 8.40 -4.49
C GLY A 160 1.03 7.25 -3.52
N ILE A 161 1.70 6.11 -3.65
CA ILE A 161 1.53 4.97 -2.73
C ILE A 161 2.32 5.17 -1.42
N TYR A 162 1.95 4.41 -0.38
CA TYR A 162 2.72 4.34 0.87
C TYR A 162 4.12 3.74 0.70
N ARG A 163 4.32 2.88 -0.32
CA ARG A 163 5.56 2.19 -0.70
C ARG A 163 6.03 1.12 0.29
N PHE A 164 5.89 1.37 1.59
CA PHE A 164 6.30 0.46 2.65
C PHE A 164 5.09 -0.23 3.28
N GLY A 165 5.26 -1.50 3.61
CA GLY A 165 4.29 -2.30 4.33
C GLY A 165 4.93 -3.09 5.46
N ASN A 166 4.24 -3.22 6.58
CA ASN A 166 4.67 -4.06 7.70
C ASN A 166 3.44 -4.63 8.41
N PHE A 167 3.35 -5.96 8.48
CA PHE A 167 2.27 -6.62 9.19
C PHE A 167 2.73 -7.93 9.83
N SER A 168 2.19 -8.23 11.01
CA SER A 168 2.33 -9.54 11.64
C SER A 168 0.97 -10.21 11.72
N ALA A 169 0.88 -11.43 11.21
CA ALA A 169 -0.34 -12.23 11.27
C ALA A 169 -0.10 -13.49 12.12
N PRO A 170 -0.98 -13.79 13.09
CA PRO A 170 -1.03 -15.10 13.71
C PRO A 170 -1.94 -16.05 12.93
N LEU A 171 -1.73 -17.34 13.14
CA LEU A 171 -2.71 -18.39 12.92
C LEU A 171 -2.47 -19.47 13.98
N ASP A 172 -3.39 -19.55 14.94
CA ASP A 172 -3.25 -20.36 16.14
C ASP A 172 -1.90 -20.14 16.85
N GLU A 173 -1.03 -21.15 16.91
CA GLU A 173 0.29 -21.05 17.54
C GLU A 173 1.36 -20.41 16.65
N ALA A 174 1.08 -20.27 15.35
CA ALA A 174 1.98 -19.65 14.40
C ALA A 174 1.83 -18.12 14.41
N ALA A 175 2.94 -17.41 14.23
CA ALA A 175 3.00 -15.98 14.07
C ALA A 175 4.15 -15.60 13.14
N VAL A 176 3.84 -14.85 12.08
CA VAL A 176 4.81 -14.45 11.06
C VAL A 176 4.78 -12.93 10.89
N ASN A 177 5.96 -12.31 10.78
CA ASN A 177 6.11 -10.91 10.41
C ASN A 177 6.55 -10.78 8.96
N VAL A 178 5.92 -9.86 8.23
CA VAL A 178 6.30 -9.50 6.86
C VAL A 178 6.51 -8.01 6.77
N ILE A 179 7.67 -7.62 6.22
CA ILE A 179 8.04 -6.23 5.94
C ILE A 179 8.43 -6.14 4.47
N LEU A 180 7.91 -5.15 3.74
CA LEU A 180 8.26 -4.95 2.35
C LEU A 180 8.42 -3.48 1.94
N ASP A 181 9.24 -3.28 0.92
CA ASP A 181 9.45 -2.00 0.22
C ASP A 181 9.24 -2.25 -1.29
N LEU A 182 8.30 -1.52 -1.90
CA LEU A 182 8.05 -1.49 -3.34
C LEU A 182 9.15 -0.68 -4.06
N SER A 183 10.37 -1.18 -3.92
CA SER A 183 11.60 -0.41 -4.01
C SER A 183 12.19 -0.28 -5.42
N GLY A 184 11.81 -1.20 -6.30
CA GLY A 184 12.39 -1.40 -7.62
C GLY A 184 13.56 -2.40 -7.61
N ARG A 185 13.97 -2.84 -6.41
CA ARG A 185 15.16 -3.69 -6.19
C ARG A 185 14.72 -5.06 -5.65
N PRO A 186 14.91 -6.14 -6.42
CA PRO A 186 14.53 -7.48 -5.99
C PRO A 186 15.44 -7.93 -4.84
N HIS A 187 14.84 -8.31 -3.71
CA HIS A 187 15.54 -8.90 -2.58
C HIS A 187 14.56 -9.68 -1.71
N LEU A 188 14.94 -10.90 -1.31
CA LEU A 188 14.22 -11.69 -0.31
C LEU A 188 15.15 -11.98 0.86
N ASN A 189 14.65 -11.77 2.07
CA ASN A 189 15.18 -12.37 3.28
C ASN A 189 14.09 -13.27 3.87
N PHE A 190 14.30 -14.58 3.80
CA PHE A 190 13.35 -15.59 4.26
C PHE A 190 13.93 -16.30 5.49
N ASP A 191 13.42 -15.95 6.67
CA ASP A 191 13.85 -16.49 7.97
C ASP A 191 12.70 -17.29 8.59
N MET A 192 12.47 -18.49 8.04
CA MET A 192 11.44 -19.41 8.50
C MET A 192 11.97 -20.84 8.54
N ASP A 193 11.60 -21.57 9.59
CA ASP A 193 11.78 -23.02 9.69
C ASP A 193 10.41 -23.68 9.53
N ILE A 194 10.24 -24.47 8.47
CA ILE A 194 8.99 -25.20 8.18
C ILE A 194 9.25 -26.68 8.47
N PRO A 195 8.71 -27.23 9.57
CA PRO A 195 9.21 -28.48 10.16
C PRO A 195 8.80 -29.76 9.42
N THR A 196 7.95 -29.68 8.39
CA THR A 196 7.57 -30.82 7.54
C THR A 196 7.97 -30.58 6.09
N GLN A 197 8.27 -31.64 5.35
CA GLN A 197 8.62 -31.57 3.92
C GLN A 197 7.41 -31.32 3.02
N ARG A 198 6.21 -31.66 3.49
CA ARG A 198 4.97 -31.58 2.72
C ARG A 198 3.83 -31.02 3.57
N VAL A 199 2.91 -30.31 2.93
CA VAL A 199 1.57 -29.99 3.44
C VAL A 199 0.56 -30.46 2.41
N GLY A 200 -0.18 -31.53 2.72
CA GLY A 200 -0.87 -32.30 1.68
C GLY A 200 0.15 -32.84 0.67
N ASN A 201 -0.04 -32.51 -0.61
CA ASN A 201 0.92 -32.87 -1.66
C ASN A 201 1.96 -31.77 -1.94
N TYR A 202 1.81 -30.58 -1.38
CA TYR A 202 2.67 -29.44 -1.71
C TYR A 202 4.00 -29.50 -0.96
N ASP A 203 5.10 -29.40 -1.70
CA ASP A 203 6.45 -29.39 -1.17
C ASP A 203 6.78 -28.06 -0.47
N THR A 204 7.16 -28.12 0.79
CA THR A 204 7.31 -26.92 1.63
C THR A 204 8.52 -26.06 1.25
N GLN A 205 9.48 -26.62 0.51
CA GLN A 205 10.59 -25.85 -0.07
C GLN A 205 10.11 -24.84 -1.12
N LEU A 206 8.96 -25.10 -1.75
CA LEU A 206 8.41 -24.25 -2.79
C LEU A 206 7.86 -22.92 -2.27
N VAL A 207 7.64 -22.80 -0.95
CA VAL A 207 7.20 -21.55 -0.31
C VAL A 207 8.27 -20.46 -0.45
N GLU A 208 9.52 -20.76 -0.10
CA GLU A 208 10.62 -19.81 -0.26
C GLU A 208 10.84 -19.47 -1.75
N HIS A 209 10.83 -20.49 -2.61
CA HIS A 209 10.95 -20.31 -4.06
C HIS A 209 9.84 -19.43 -4.64
N PHE A 210 8.60 -19.58 -4.18
CA PHE A 210 7.47 -18.73 -4.61
C PHE A 210 7.77 -17.26 -4.31
N PHE A 211 8.14 -16.93 -3.08
CA PHE A 211 8.44 -15.54 -2.73
C PHE A 211 9.70 -15.02 -3.43
N GLN A 212 10.72 -15.87 -3.63
CA GLN A 212 11.94 -15.49 -4.34
C GLN A 212 11.63 -15.10 -5.79
N SER A 213 10.85 -15.92 -6.50
CA SER A 213 10.44 -15.67 -7.88
C SER A 213 9.52 -14.45 -8.00
N LEU A 214 8.61 -14.27 -7.03
CA LEU A 214 7.76 -13.09 -6.94
C LEU A 214 8.58 -11.80 -6.78
N VAL A 215 9.58 -11.76 -5.88
CA VAL A 215 10.39 -10.54 -5.69
C VAL A 215 11.26 -10.24 -6.91
N ASN A 216 11.79 -11.28 -7.55
CA ASN A 216 12.63 -11.15 -8.74
C ASN A 216 11.89 -10.42 -9.87
N THR A 217 10.58 -10.66 -10.01
CA THR A 217 9.74 -10.10 -11.08
C THR A 217 8.95 -8.85 -10.70
N SER A 218 8.59 -8.67 -9.43
CA SER A 218 7.96 -7.42 -8.96
C SER A 218 8.97 -6.30 -8.74
N GLY A 219 10.25 -6.64 -8.49
CA GLY A 219 11.25 -5.68 -8.06
C GLY A 219 10.91 -5.09 -6.69
N MET A 220 10.48 -5.94 -5.76
CA MET A 220 10.28 -5.55 -4.36
C MET A 220 11.41 -6.08 -3.47
N THR A 221 11.61 -5.40 -2.36
CA THR A 221 12.40 -5.89 -1.24
C THR A 221 11.44 -6.47 -0.21
N LEU A 222 11.63 -7.73 0.19
CA LEU A 222 10.72 -8.47 1.05
C LEU A 222 11.50 -9.17 2.16
N HIS A 223 11.01 -9.03 3.38
CA HIS A 223 11.49 -9.75 4.55
C HIS A 223 10.33 -10.54 5.14
N ILE A 224 10.54 -11.84 5.36
CA ILE A 224 9.59 -12.75 6.00
C ILE A 224 10.31 -13.38 7.18
N LYS A 225 9.70 -13.30 8.37
CA LYS A 225 10.27 -13.83 9.60
C LYS A 225 9.23 -14.59 10.42
N LEU A 226 9.56 -15.84 10.74
CA LEU A 226 8.80 -16.62 11.71
C LEU A 226 9.10 -16.13 13.13
N LEU A 227 8.06 -15.81 13.89
CA LEU A 227 8.16 -15.38 15.29
C LEU A 227 7.88 -16.54 16.25
N ALA A 228 6.90 -17.38 15.91
CA ALA A 228 6.51 -18.59 16.61
C ALA A 228 5.76 -19.50 15.62
N GLY A 229 5.76 -20.81 15.85
CA GLY A 229 4.96 -21.75 15.06
C GLY A 229 5.47 -23.18 15.20
N LYS A 230 4.57 -24.16 14.97
CA LYS A 230 4.91 -25.58 14.96
C LYS A 230 4.27 -26.32 13.81
N ASN A 231 3.05 -25.98 13.46
CA ASN A 231 2.33 -26.59 12.36
C ASN A 231 2.72 -25.90 11.04
N SER A 232 3.24 -26.67 10.08
CA SER A 232 3.68 -26.14 8.78
C SER A 232 2.56 -25.44 8.00
N HIS A 233 1.32 -25.95 8.04
CA HIS A 233 0.17 -25.28 7.42
C HIS A 233 -0.03 -23.91 8.07
N HIS A 234 -0.08 -23.85 9.41
CA HIS A 234 -0.32 -22.61 10.14
C HIS A 234 0.76 -21.56 9.85
N ILE A 235 2.03 -21.98 9.79
CA ILE A 235 3.17 -21.13 9.45
C ILE A 235 3.02 -20.54 8.04
N ILE A 236 2.76 -21.38 7.03
CA ILE A 236 2.67 -20.92 5.64
C ILE A 236 1.45 -20.02 5.44
N GLU A 237 0.29 -20.41 5.97
CA GLU A 237 -0.93 -19.61 5.83
C GLU A 237 -0.81 -18.26 6.55
N ALA A 238 -0.22 -18.22 7.76
CA ALA A 238 0.09 -16.97 8.45
C ALA A 238 1.04 -16.08 7.63
N THR A 239 1.98 -16.67 6.90
CA THR A 239 2.90 -15.96 6.01
C THR A 239 2.16 -15.27 4.87
N PHE A 240 1.27 -15.98 4.15
CA PHE A 240 0.48 -15.39 3.07
C PHE A 240 -0.46 -14.31 3.59
N LYS A 241 -1.08 -14.51 4.76
CA LYS A 241 -1.93 -13.50 5.43
C LYS A 241 -1.14 -12.24 5.79
N ALA A 242 0.05 -12.39 6.36
CA ALA A 242 0.92 -11.28 6.71
C ALA A 242 1.41 -10.52 5.46
N PHE A 243 1.84 -11.26 4.43
CA PHE A 243 2.25 -10.70 3.16
C PHE A 243 1.12 -9.91 2.47
N ALA A 244 -0.09 -10.47 2.42
CA ALA A 244 -1.25 -9.82 1.83
C ALA A 244 -1.55 -8.46 2.48
N ARG A 245 -1.54 -8.40 3.81
CA ARG A 245 -1.79 -7.18 4.58
C ARG A 245 -0.66 -6.16 4.44
N ALA A 246 0.59 -6.60 4.47
CA ALA A 246 1.73 -5.72 4.26
C ALA A 246 1.73 -5.16 2.83
N LEU A 247 1.42 -5.99 1.83
CA LEU A 247 1.33 -5.56 0.43
C LEU A 247 0.21 -4.54 0.25
N ARG A 248 -0.99 -4.82 0.78
CA ARG A 248 -2.11 -3.89 0.78
C ARG A 248 -1.72 -2.53 1.34
N GLN A 249 -1.08 -2.51 2.52
CA GLN A 249 -0.62 -1.25 3.11
C GLN A 249 0.34 -0.51 2.17
N ALA A 250 1.29 -1.21 1.55
CA ALA A 250 2.30 -0.59 0.70
C ALA A 250 1.74 -0.02 -0.63
N ILE A 251 0.71 -0.67 -1.20
CA ILE A 251 0.08 -0.27 -2.47
C ILE A 251 -1.02 0.78 -2.29
N GLU A 252 -1.56 0.96 -1.09
CA GLU A 252 -2.61 1.96 -0.84
C GLU A 252 -2.09 3.39 -1.10
N TYR A 253 -3.00 4.27 -1.51
CA TYR A 253 -2.69 5.68 -1.76
C TYR A 253 -2.44 6.42 -0.44
N ASP A 254 -1.32 7.14 -0.36
CA ASP A 254 -1.00 8.05 0.72
C ASP A 254 -1.67 9.42 0.45
N PRO A 255 -2.74 9.78 1.19
CA PRO A 255 -3.50 11.00 0.95
C PRO A 255 -2.68 12.27 1.17
N ARG A 256 -1.54 12.19 1.87
CA ARG A 256 -0.67 13.34 2.15
C ARG A 256 0.42 13.52 1.11
N ARG A 257 0.70 12.49 0.30
CA ARG A 257 1.75 12.51 -0.72
C ARG A 257 1.33 13.19 -2.02
N LEU A 258 0.02 13.35 -2.23
CA LEU A 258 -0.58 14.06 -3.37
C LEU A 258 -0.02 13.59 -4.72
N GLY A 259 0.17 12.27 -4.88
CA GLY A 259 0.67 11.68 -6.14
C GLY A 259 2.16 11.86 -6.42
N SER A 260 2.97 12.35 -5.47
CA SER A 260 4.43 12.41 -5.66
C SER A 260 5.08 11.02 -5.53
N VAL A 261 6.26 10.84 -6.13
CA VAL A 261 7.05 9.59 -6.00
C VAL A 261 7.57 9.47 -4.57
N PRO A 262 7.37 8.32 -3.87
CA PRO A 262 7.89 8.10 -2.52
C PRO A 262 9.37 7.78 -2.50
N SER A 263 10.22 8.63 -3.10
CA SER A 263 11.68 8.43 -3.20
C SER A 263 12.43 9.75 -3.19
N SER A 264 13.45 9.87 -2.33
CA SER A 264 14.36 11.03 -2.33
C SER A 264 15.19 11.14 -3.62
N LYS A 265 15.38 10.02 -4.34
CA LYS A 265 16.05 9.99 -5.65
C LYS A 265 15.14 10.46 -6.79
N GLY A 266 13.86 10.71 -6.54
CA GLY A 266 12.87 11.12 -7.54
C GLY A 266 12.38 10.00 -8.46
N VAL A 267 12.93 8.79 -8.36
CA VAL A 267 12.56 7.63 -9.19
C VAL A 267 12.47 6.34 -8.37
N LEU A 268 11.57 5.45 -8.80
CA LEU A 268 11.49 4.04 -8.43
C LEU A 268 11.31 3.24 -9.72
N SER A 269 12.30 2.45 -10.11
CA SER A 269 12.25 1.64 -11.33
C SER A 269 12.83 0.26 -11.08
N ARG A 270 12.26 -0.73 -11.77
CA ARG A 270 12.88 -2.04 -11.99
C ARG A 270 13.51 -1.96 -13.37
N SER A 271 14.81 -1.66 -13.42
CA SER A 271 15.62 -1.50 -14.64
C SER A 271 16.82 -2.41 -14.57
#